data_AF-A0A329ZSL1-F1
#
_entry.id   AF-A0A329ZSL1-F1
#
_cell.length_a   1.000
_cell.length_b   1.000
_cell.length_c   1.000
_cell.angle_alpha   90.00
_cell.angle_beta   90.00
_cell.angle_gamma   90.00
#
_symmetry.space_group_name_H-M   'P 1'
#
loop_
_entity.id
_entity.type
_entity.pdbx_description
1 polymer ?
#
loop_
_entity_poly.entity_id
_entity_poly.type
_entity_poly.pdbx_seq_one_letter_code
_entity_poly.pdbx_strand_id
1 'polypeptide(L)'
;MITQSYEDYWQLTLEYSDFTSDKFNQCLQIIVDFIDNNDMNKYANLNKQNKALYKEFQSLYKVLQNQVFNFNPKNNYASTRKSINQFLKLGFINNFLQSYHYKTKEFLNENDKERKRRIYSEIMYDNASFCRSVSKPSNAKEINFLIKTMQYCKTLTKQNLMALMEQDVSQKEYIMQNELDLITQKTIDKNTSDKKYNQLNYLWNICVNVLTGIYINDKNEITLEKQKITDSEVTKGRDPYKQLLYKFDLFNESKIVNNDIVCFVENLKYPSLIASHIKPFISCNEIEQFDYNNGLLLSKNMDYLFDNGWISFDDSGKIICAKNLDSKLKEYLSNKKLNSKYLTQKRLEYLQYHRNNVFNDNKKYKF
;
A
#
# COMPACT_ATOMS: atom_id res chain seq x y z
N MET A 1 -33.30 23.07 -5.24
CA MET A 1 -32.29 22.06 -5.60
C MET A 1 -30.95 22.61 -5.20
N ILE A 2 -30.26 21.99 -4.24
CA ILE A 2 -28.90 22.39 -3.87
C ILE A 2 -28.01 21.94 -5.02
N THR A 3 -27.50 22.90 -5.79
CA THR A 3 -26.41 22.65 -6.74
C THR A 3 -25.19 22.22 -5.92
N GLN A 4 -24.99 20.91 -5.76
CA GLN A 4 -23.75 20.37 -5.23
C GLN A 4 -22.61 20.86 -6.13
N SER A 5 -21.69 21.63 -5.55
CA SER A 5 -20.48 22.08 -6.24
C SER A 5 -19.51 20.91 -6.34
N TYR A 6 -19.71 20.06 -7.35
CA TYR A 6 -18.82 18.92 -7.64
C TYR A 6 -17.38 19.34 -7.99
N GLU A 7 -17.14 20.65 -8.16
CA GLU A 7 -15.83 21.26 -8.39
C GLU A 7 -14.86 21.09 -7.20
N ASP A 8 -15.38 20.83 -5.99
CA ASP A 8 -14.58 20.68 -4.78
C ASP A 8 -14.11 19.24 -4.51
N TYR A 9 -14.62 18.25 -5.23
CA TYR A 9 -14.22 16.85 -5.06
C TYR A 9 -12.87 16.55 -5.73
N TRP A 10 -12.05 15.79 -5.00
CA TRP A 10 -10.74 15.26 -5.43
C TRP A 10 -9.77 16.35 -5.88
N GLN A 11 -9.72 17.49 -5.18
CA GLN A 11 -8.81 18.60 -5.50
C GLN A 11 -7.34 18.20 -5.33
N LEU A 12 -6.72 17.74 -6.42
CA LEU A 12 -5.36 17.23 -6.43
C LEU A 12 -4.44 18.14 -7.25
N THR A 13 -3.41 18.66 -6.59
CA THR A 13 -2.31 19.41 -7.22
C THR A 13 -1.01 18.92 -6.62
N LEU A 14 -0.06 18.58 -7.48
CA LEU A 14 1.25 18.08 -7.07
C LEU A 14 2.31 19.04 -7.56
N GLU A 15 3.13 19.48 -6.64
CA GLU A 15 4.37 20.19 -6.93
C GLU A 15 5.50 19.20 -7.22
N TYR A 16 5.63 18.17 -6.38
CA TYR A 16 6.64 17.13 -6.54
C TYR A 16 5.93 15.87 -7.06
N SER A 17 5.89 15.69 -8.38
CA SER A 17 5.27 14.51 -9.00
C SER A 17 6.19 13.29 -9.02
N ASP A 18 7.51 13.50 -9.00
CA ASP A 18 8.52 12.44 -8.97
C ASP A 18 8.92 12.12 -7.52
N PHE A 19 8.41 10.99 -7.01
CA PHE A 19 8.68 10.51 -5.65
C PHE A 19 10.12 10.02 -5.45
N THR A 20 10.89 9.83 -6.52
CA THR A 20 12.30 9.46 -6.46
C THR A 20 13.22 10.67 -6.42
N SER A 21 12.72 11.85 -6.74
CA SER A 21 13.53 13.07 -6.76
C SER A 21 14.01 13.49 -5.37
N ASP A 22 15.20 14.08 -5.31
CA ASP A 22 15.74 14.69 -4.09
C ASP A 22 14.79 15.75 -3.54
N LYS A 23 14.15 16.52 -4.41
CA LYS A 23 13.19 17.56 -4.01
C LYS A 23 12.01 16.99 -3.23
N PHE A 24 11.45 15.86 -3.68
CA PHE A 24 10.36 15.18 -2.97
C PHE A 24 10.84 14.68 -1.60
N ASN A 25 11.95 13.94 -1.59
CA ASN A 25 12.45 13.26 -0.40
C ASN A 25 12.95 14.23 0.66
N GLN A 26 13.74 15.24 0.29
CA GLN A 26 14.26 16.23 1.23
C GLN A 26 13.14 17.12 1.79
N CYS A 27 12.14 17.50 0.99
CA CYS A 27 10.99 18.25 1.50
C CYS A 27 10.18 17.43 2.52
N LEU A 28 9.94 16.14 2.24
CA LEU A 28 9.29 15.23 3.19
C LEU A 28 10.14 15.04 4.45
N GLN A 29 11.46 14.86 4.30
CA GLN A 29 12.40 14.71 5.41
C GLN A 29 12.36 15.93 6.34
N ILE A 30 12.39 17.16 5.80
CA ILE A 30 12.27 18.39 6.59
C ILE A 30 11.00 18.39 7.44
N ILE A 31 9.87 17.94 6.88
CA ILE A 31 8.60 17.87 7.61
C ILE A 31 8.66 16.78 8.71
N VAL A 32 9.22 15.62 8.41
CA VAL A 32 9.39 14.52 9.39
C VAL A 32 10.32 14.92 10.53
N ASP A 33 11.47 15.51 10.22
CA ASP A 33 12.43 16.01 11.21
C ASP A 33 11.80 17.10 12.08
N PHE A 34 11.01 17.98 11.48
CA PHE A 34 10.26 18.97 12.25
C PHE A 34 9.28 18.31 13.23
N ILE A 35 8.53 17.29 12.78
CA ILE A 35 7.59 16.56 13.65
C ILE A 35 8.34 15.83 14.77
N ASP A 36 9.46 15.18 14.47
CA ASP A 36 10.24 14.43 15.47
C ASP A 36 10.90 15.36 16.52
N ASN A 37 11.29 16.58 16.12
CA ASN A 37 11.94 17.55 17.00
C ASN A 37 10.97 18.43 17.80
N ASN A 38 9.66 18.30 17.60
CA ASN A 38 8.65 19.11 18.29
C ASN A 38 7.59 18.20 18.90
N ASP A 39 7.11 18.51 20.11
CA ASP A 39 5.98 17.77 20.72
C ASP A 39 4.65 18.18 20.06
N MET A 40 4.42 17.63 18.86
CA MET A 40 3.22 17.93 18.07
C MET A 40 1.95 17.26 18.63
N ASN A 41 2.08 16.26 19.52
CA ASN A 41 0.95 15.56 20.13
C ASN A 41 0.07 16.49 20.97
N LYS A 42 0.66 17.56 21.55
CA LYS A 42 -0.07 18.61 22.26
C LYS A 42 -1.17 19.26 21.41
N TYR A 43 -1.07 19.20 20.08
CA TYR A 43 -2.03 19.80 19.14
C TYR A 43 -3.02 18.80 18.52
N ALA A 44 -3.04 17.54 18.98
CA ALA A 44 -3.92 16.49 18.44
C ALA A 44 -5.41 16.90 18.40
N ASN A 45 -5.87 17.55 19.47
CA ASN A 45 -7.26 18.01 19.63
C ASN A 45 -7.40 19.52 19.44
N LEU A 46 -6.50 20.13 18.66
CA LEU A 46 -6.47 21.57 18.49
C LEU A 46 -7.79 22.06 17.88
N ASN A 47 -8.56 22.78 18.69
CA ASN A 47 -9.76 23.47 18.25
C ASN A 47 -9.52 24.99 18.28
N LYS A 48 -10.30 25.73 17.48
CA LYS A 48 -10.19 27.19 17.41
C LYS A 48 -10.63 27.90 18.71
N GLN A 49 -11.20 27.17 19.68
CA GLN A 49 -11.68 27.75 20.94
C GLN A 49 -10.52 27.96 21.92
N ASN A 50 -9.49 27.11 21.90
CA ASN A 50 -8.24 27.35 22.65
C ASN A 50 -7.31 28.29 21.89
N LYS A 51 -7.59 29.60 21.96
CA LYS A 51 -6.86 30.65 21.21
C LYS A 51 -5.35 30.67 21.50
N ALA A 52 -4.94 30.43 22.73
CA ALA A 52 -3.53 30.45 23.13
C ALA A 52 -2.76 29.32 22.45
N LEU A 53 -3.27 28.09 22.55
CA LEU A 53 -2.67 26.91 21.94
C LEU A 53 -2.67 26.99 20.40
N TYR A 54 -3.74 27.54 19.82
CA TYR A 54 -3.80 27.77 18.36
C TYR A 54 -2.75 28.78 17.90
N LYS A 55 -2.52 29.86 18.66
CA LYS A 55 -1.48 30.85 18.35
C LYS A 55 -0.08 30.23 18.44
N GLU A 56 0.17 29.39 19.45
CA GLU A 56 1.41 28.63 19.61
C GLU A 56 1.67 27.73 18.39
N PHE A 57 0.67 26.93 17.99
CA PHE A 57 0.75 26.09 16.79
C PHE A 57 1.02 26.90 15.52
N GLN A 58 0.37 28.06 15.34
CA GLN A 58 0.60 28.91 14.16
C GLN A 58 2.04 29.42 14.08
N SER A 59 2.65 29.77 15.23
CA SER A 59 4.06 30.16 15.29
C SER A 59 4.98 28.99 14.88
N LEU A 60 4.75 27.79 15.41
CA LEU A 60 5.50 26.59 15.04
C LEU A 60 5.33 26.24 13.55
N TYR A 61 4.10 26.27 13.05
CA TYR A 61 3.85 26.01 11.64
C TYR A 61 4.53 27.05 10.73
N LYS A 62 4.68 28.30 11.19
CA LYS A 62 5.45 29.32 10.47
C LYS A 62 6.94 28.98 10.43
N VAL A 63 7.51 28.40 11.48
CA VAL A 63 8.89 27.89 11.49
C VAL A 63 9.07 26.81 10.42
N LEU A 64 8.18 25.80 10.37
CA LEU A 64 8.24 24.79 9.32
C LEU A 64 8.12 25.39 7.91
N GLN A 65 7.18 26.33 7.72
CA GLN A 65 7.05 27.02 6.43
C GLN A 65 8.36 27.72 6.04
N ASN A 66 9.06 28.34 6.99
CA ASN A 66 10.35 28.98 6.70
C ASN A 66 11.43 27.94 6.34
N GLN A 67 11.48 26.79 7.02
CA GLN A 67 12.42 25.71 6.69
C GLN A 67 12.19 25.18 5.27
N VAL A 68 10.94 24.87 4.91
CA VAL A 68 10.59 24.39 3.57
C VAL A 68 10.81 25.47 2.51
N PHE A 69 10.54 26.74 2.83
CA PHE A 69 10.83 27.87 1.93
C PHE A 69 12.33 28.02 1.69
N ASN A 70 13.17 27.93 2.72
CA ASN A 70 14.62 28.04 2.57
C ASN A 70 15.19 26.89 1.73
N PHE A 71 14.62 25.69 1.87
CA PHE A 71 15.00 24.54 1.06
C PHE A 71 14.69 24.74 -0.43
N ASN A 72 13.50 25.26 -0.76
CA ASN A 72 13.09 25.51 -2.14
C ASN A 72 12.39 26.87 -2.23
N PRO A 73 13.15 27.98 -2.38
CA PRO A 73 12.61 29.34 -2.36
C PRO A 73 11.59 29.57 -3.46
N LYS A 74 10.52 30.30 -3.12
CA LYS A 74 9.38 30.52 -4.04
C LYS A 74 8.96 31.97 -4.14
N ASN A 75 8.18 32.26 -5.18
CA ASN A 75 7.58 33.57 -5.40
C ASN A 75 6.68 34.04 -4.24
N ASN A 76 6.06 33.12 -3.46
CA ASN A 76 5.32 33.46 -2.25
C ASN A 76 5.12 32.28 -1.26
N TYR A 77 4.79 32.59 0.00
CA TYR A 77 4.47 31.62 1.07
C TYR A 77 3.23 30.76 0.78
N ALA A 78 2.30 31.23 -0.06
CA ALA A 78 1.14 30.42 -0.46
C ALA A 78 1.60 29.16 -1.21
N SER A 79 2.69 29.26 -1.97
CA SER A 79 3.28 28.15 -2.69
C SER A 79 4.01 27.17 -1.76
N THR A 80 4.59 27.63 -0.66
CA THR A 80 5.20 26.77 0.38
C THR A 80 4.16 25.94 1.13
N ARG A 81 3.01 26.55 1.48
CA ARG A 81 1.91 25.81 2.12
C ARG A 81 1.36 24.71 1.21
N LYS A 82 1.34 24.92 -0.11
CA LYS A 82 0.97 23.89 -1.09
C LYS A 82 1.94 22.71 -1.05
N SER A 83 3.26 22.94 -0.95
CA SER A 83 4.28 21.89 -0.80
C SER A 83 4.03 21.01 0.42
N ILE A 84 3.77 21.63 1.57
CA ILE A 84 3.50 20.88 2.81
C ILE A 84 2.18 20.11 2.67
N ASN A 85 1.11 20.79 2.23
CA ASN A 85 -0.20 20.16 2.08
C ASN A 85 -0.20 19.00 1.09
N GLN A 86 0.66 18.98 0.08
CA GLN A 86 0.81 17.82 -0.79
C GLN A 86 1.10 16.54 0.00
N PHE A 87 2.02 16.57 0.97
CA PHE A 87 2.34 15.36 1.75
C PHE A 87 1.22 14.93 2.71
N LEU A 88 0.33 15.84 3.09
CA LEU A 88 -0.91 15.48 3.79
C LEU A 88 -1.91 14.82 2.83
N LYS A 89 -2.05 15.36 1.62
CA LYS A 89 -2.95 14.81 0.60
C LYS A 89 -2.56 13.41 0.15
N LEU A 90 -1.25 13.18 0.04
CA LEU A 90 -0.64 11.91 -0.35
C LEU A 90 -0.54 10.91 0.82
N GLY A 91 -1.04 11.25 2.00
CA GLY A 91 -1.13 10.33 3.14
C GLY A 91 0.15 10.16 3.96
N PHE A 92 1.25 10.84 3.65
CA PHE A 92 2.46 10.78 4.48
C PHE A 92 2.27 11.46 5.83
N ILE A 93 1.68 12.66 5.84
CA ILE A 93 1.60 13.50 7.03
C ILE A 93 0.15 13.62 7.53
N ASN A 94 -0.04 13.55 8.85
CA ASN A 94 -1.35 13.70 9.46
C ASN A 94 -1.67 15.17 9.78
N ASN A 95 -2.95 15.45 10.03
CA ASN A 95 -3.41 16.79 10.36
C ASN A 95 -2.69 17.38 11.56
N PHE A 96 -2.58 18.72 11.58
CA PHE A 96 -1.86 19.47 12.59
C PHE A 96 -0.40 19.04 12.79
N LEU A 97 0.18 18.31 11.82
CA LEU A 97 1.53 17.74 11.89
C LEU A 97 1.71 16.86 13.14
N GLN A 98 0.62 16.26 13.64
CA GLN A 98 0.65 15.48 14.87
C GLN A 98 1.56 14.25 14.74
N SER A 99 1.56 13.65 13.56
CA SER A 99 2.34 12.45 13.24
C SER A 99 2.43 12.27 11.72
N TYR A 100 3.07 11.19 11.31
CA TYR A 100 3.14 10.72 9.93
C TYR A 100 2.76 9.25 9.84
N HIS A 101 2.48 8.76 8.63
CA HIS A 101 2.22 7.34 8.40
C HIS A 101 3.42 6.51 8.85
N TYR A 102 3.19 5.38 9.52
CA TYR A 102 4.27 4.57 10.13
C TYR A 102 5.35 4.11 9.13
N LYS A 103 4.98 3.91 7.85
CA LYS A 103 5.92 3.59 6.76
C LYS A 103 6.68 4.79 6.16
N THR A 104 6.48 6.01 6.65
CA THR A 104 7.09 7.22 6.05
C THR A 104 8.62 7.20 6.18
N LYS A 105 9.16 6.77 7.33
CA LYS A 105 10.60 6.59 7.51
C LYS A 105 11.17 5.47 6.66
N GLU A 106 10.43 4.37 6.51
CA GLU A 106 10.78 3.27 5.60
C GLU A 106 10.88 3.79 4.15
N PHE A 107 9.91 4.60 3.70
CA PHE A 107 9.93 5.23 2.38
C PHE A 107 11.14 6.14 2.17
N LEU A 108 11.47 6.98 3.16
CA LEU A 108 12.59 7.92 3.07
C LEU A 108 13.94 7.19 2.98
N ASN A 109 14.10 6.09 3.71
CA ASN A 109 15.33 5.29 3.76
C ASN A 109 15.48 4.30 2.60
N GLU A 110 14.41 4.02 1.84
CA GLU A 110 14.46 3.10 0.71
C GLU A 110 15.07 3.74 -0.53
N ASN A 111 16.07 3.07 -1.10
CA ASN A 111 16.84 3.49 -2.27
C ASN A 111 16.42 2.75 -3.54
N ASP A 112 15.91 1.52 -3.41
CA ASP A 112 15.37 0.78 -4.55
C ASP A 112 14.04 1.38 -5.00
N LYS A 113 13.98 1.81 -6.27
CA LYS A 113 12.81 2.50 -6.83
C LYS A 113 11.54 1.66 -6.75
N GLU A 114 11.62 0.35 -6.96
CA GLU A 114 10.45 -0.53 -7.00
C GLU A 114 9.90 -0.76 -5.58
N ARG A 115 10.77 -0.99 -4.59
CA ARG A 115 10.41 -1.08 -3.17
C ARG A 115 9.87 0.24 -2.65
N LYS A 116 10.52 1.37 -2.98
CA LYS A 116 10.06 2.71 -2.62
C LYS A 116 8.67 2.98 -3.19
N ARG A 117 8.43 2.60 -4.46
CA ARG A 117 7.11 2.69 -5.10
C ARG A 117 6.06 1.84 -4.37
N ARG A 118 6.40 0.61 -3.97
CA ARG A 118 5.49 -0.19 -3.13
C ARG A 118 5.16 0.59 -1.87
N ILE A 119 6.15 0.96 -1.07
CA ILE A 119 5.90 1.58 0.25
C ILE A 119 4.98 2.79 0.10
N TYR A 120 5.22 3.60 -0.93
CA TYR A 120 4.36 4.73 -1.24
C TYR A 120 2.93 4.33 -1.63
N SER A 121 2.75 3.26 -2.41
CA SER A 121 1.42 2.72 -2.74
C SER A 121 0.61 2.38 -1.50
N GLU A 122 1.26 1.79 -0.49
CA GLU A 122 0.61 1.43 0.77
C GLU A 122 0.24 2.66 1.60
N ILE A 123 1.15 3.63 1.73
CA ILE A 123 0.88 4.92 2.39
C ILE A 123 -0.34 5.61 1.75
N MET A 124 -0.38 5.63 0.41
CA MET A 124 -1.48 6.23 -0.35
C MET A 124 -2.80 5.49 -0.11
N TYR A 125 -2.77 4.16 -0.15
CA TYR A 125 -3.96 3.35 0.06
C TYR A 125 -4.53 3.46 1.48
N ASP A 126 -3.65 3.53 2.47
CA ASP A 126 -4.03 3.57 3.89
C ASP A 126 -4.53 4.95 4.32
N ASN A 127 -3.89 6.03 3.83
CA ASN A 127 -4.02 7.35 4.44
C ASN A 127 -4.18 8.54 3.48
N ALA A 128 -4.12 8.36 2.15
CA ALA A 128 -4.31 9.49 1.24
C ALA A 128 -5.70 10.11 1.39
N SER A 129 -5.75 11.44 1.36
CA SER A 129 -7.01 12.17 1.26
C SER A 129 -6.82 13.52 0.57
N PHE A 130 -7.34 13.67 -0.64
CA PHE A 130 -6.94 14.77 -1.54
C PHE A 130 -7.43 16.16 -1.09
N CYS A 131 -8.45 16.21 -0.25
CA CYS A 131 -8.94 17.44 0.36
C CYS A 131 -8.28 17.79 1.70
N ARG A 132 -7.34 16.96 2.20
CA ARG A 132 -6.64 17.18 3.46
C ARG A 132 -5.66 18.36 3.36
N SER A 133 -5.55 19.13 4.44
CA SER A 133 -4.51 20.15 4.64
C SER A 133 -4.13 20.24 6.11
N VAL A 134 -3.07 20.96 6.46
CA VAL A 134 -2.57 21.03 7.85
C VAL A 134 -3.69 21.34 8.86
N SER A 135 -4.58 22.28 8.53
CA SER A 135 -5.68 22.71 9.42
C SER A 135 -7.07 22.18 9.05
N LYS A 136 -7.22 21.44 7.94
CA LYS A 136 -8.52 20.89 7.48
C LYS A 136 -8.42 19.36 7.41
N PRO A 137 -8.98 18.63 8.40
CA PRO A 137 -9.01 17.18 8.36
C PRO A 137 -9.91 16.66 7.25
N SER A 138 -9.50 15.52 6.69
CA SER A 138 -10.30 14.75 5.73
C SER A 138 -9.83 13.29 5.77
N ASN A 139 -10.80 12.38 5.67
CA ASN A 139 -10.60 10.93 5.66
C ASN A 139 -11.36 10.29 4.48
N ALA A 140 -11.38 11.00 3.35
CA ALA A 140 -12.15 10.62 2.17
C ALA A 140 -11.60 9.33 1.50
N LYS A 141 -10.30 9.04 1.65
CA LYS A 141 -9.65 7.81 1.15
C LYS A 141 -9.92 7.55 -0.34
N GLU A 142 -9.78 8.59 -1.16
CA GLU A 142 -10.06 8.56 -2.60
C GLU A 142 -9.28 7.45 -3.34
N ILE A 143 -8.03 7.18 -2.95
CA ILE A 143 -7.23 6.08 -3.52
C ILE A 143 -7.81 4.71 -3.15
N ASN A 144 -8.28 4.53 -1.92
CA ASN A 144 -8.93 3.28 -1.49
C ASN A 144 -10.19 3.01 -2.32
N PHE A 145 -11.05 4.03 -2.44
CA PHE A 145 -12.26 3.99 -3.26
C PHE A 145 -11.96 3.69 -4.73
N LEU A 146 -10.93 4.34 -5.31
CA LEU A 146 -10.52 4.13 -6.70
C LEU A 146 -10.07 2.69 -6.94
N ILE A 147 -9.19 2.17 -6.09
CA ILE A 147 -8.67 0.80 -6.21
C ILE A 147 -9.80 -0.22 -6.06
N LYS A 148 -10.69 -0.05 -5.09
CA LYS A 148 -11.85 -0.94 -4.93
C LYS A 148 -12.76 -0.88 -6.14
N THR A 149 -13.08 0.30 -6.65
CA THR A 149 -13.85 0.46 -7.89
C THR A 149 -13.19 -0.28 -9.06
N MET A 150 -11.86 -0.17 -9.21
CA MET A 150 -11.12 -0.90 -10.25
C MET A 150 -11.17 -2.43 -10.07
N GLN A 151 -11.23 -2.94 -8.84
CA GLN A 151 -11.39 -4.39 -8.58
C GLN A 151 -12.73 -4.92 -9.10
N TYR A 152 -13.81 -4.13 -9.00
CA TYR A 152 -15.15 -4.53 -9.47
C TYR A 152 -15.37 -4.24 -10.96
N CYS A 153 -14.83 -3.15 -11.48
CA CYS A 153 -14.95 -2.74 -12.88
C CYS A 153 -13.91 -3.40 -13.81
N LYS A 154 -12.84 -3.98 -13.24
CA LYS A 154 -11.67 -4.57 -13.92
C LYS A 154 -10.76 -3.59 -14.66
N THR A 155 -11.33 -2.69 -15.48
CA THR A 155 -10.57 -1.66 -16.19
C THR A 155 -11.20 -0.28 -16.00
N LEU A 156 -10.38 0.77 -16.03
CA LEU A 156 -10.83 2.16 -16.00
C LEU A 156 -10.14 2.97 -17.10
N THR A 157 -10.91 3.75 -17.84
CA THR A 157 -10.40 4.75 -18.80
C THR A 157 -10.09 6.08 -18.10
N LYS A 158 -9.43 7.00 -18.81
CA LYS A 158 -9.29 8.40 -18.36
C LYS A 158 -10.64 9.10 -18.13
N GLN A 159 -11.66 8.80 -18.95
CA GLN A 159 -13.00 9.36 -18.79
C GLN A 159 -13.67 8.83 -17.52
N ASN A 160 -13.50 7.55 -17.21
CA ASN A 160 -13.97 6.98 -15.94
C ASN A 160 -13.32 7.68 -14.75
N LEU A 161 -11.99 7.89 -14.78
CA LEU A 161 -11.31 8.63 -13.71
C LEU A 161 -11.85 10.05 -13.55
N MET A 162 -12.11 10.76 -14.65
CA MET A 162 -12.69 12.10 -14.61
C MET A 162 -14.05 12.11 -13.92
N ALA A 163 -14.90 11.12 -14.21
CA ALA A 163 -16.21 10.97 -13.57
C ALA A 163 -16.10 10.60 -12.07
N LEU A 164 -15.15 9.74 -11.70
CA LEU A 164 -14.88 9.38 -10.31
C LEU A 164 -14.41 10.57 -9.48
N MET A 165 -13.63 11.48 -10.06
CA MET A 165 -13.18 12.73 -9.42
C MET A 165 -14.31 13.71 -9.10
N GLU A 166 -15.52 13.47 -9.60
CA GLU A 166 -16.73 14.25 -9.27
C GLU A 166 -17.58 13.58 -8.20
N GLN A 167 -17.19 12.41 -7.68
CA GLN A 167 -17.99 11.67 -6.71
C GLN A 167 -17.61 12.01 -5.26
N ASP A 168 -18.64 12.07 -4.41
CA ASP A 168 -18.47 12.08 -2.97
C ASP A 168 -18.21 10.65 -2.46
N VAL A 169 -16.95 10.39 -2.12
CA VAL A 169 -16.49 9.08 -1.61
C VAL A 169 -16.97 8.75 -0.20
N SER A 170 -17.58 9.71 0.52
CA SER A 170 -18.14 9.43 1.85
C SER A 170 -19.42 8.58 1.80
N GLN A 171 -20.09 8.52 0.64
CA GLN A 171 -21.38 7.85 0.49
C GLN A 171 -21.26 6.35 0.19
N LYS A 172 -20.14 5.92 -0.41
CA LYS A 172 -19.95 4.55 -0.90
C LYS A 172 -18.49 4.15 -0.84
N GLU A 173 -18.25 2.87 -0.60
CA GLU A 173 -16.91 2.28 -0.56
C GLU A 173 -16.30 2.06 -1.96
N TYR A 174 -17.14 1.81 -2.97
CA TYR A 174 -16.78 1.65 -4.38
C TYR A 174 -18.00 1.83 -5.29
N ILE A 175 -17.76 1.88 -6.61
CA ILE A 175 -18.80 1.92 -7.65
C ILE A 175 -18.76 0.65 -8.51
N MET A 176 -19.93 0.16 -8.92
CA MET A 176 -20.09 -0.96 -9.84
C MET A 176 -20.12 -0.49 -11.30
N GLN A 177 -19.82 -1.39 -12.25
CA GLN A 177 -19.73 -1.06 -13.68
C GLN A 177 -20.92 -0.27 -14.23
N ASN A 178 -22.16 -0.72 -13.99
CA ASN A 178 -23.36 -0.06 -14.50
C ASN A 178 -23.48 1.40 -14.02
N GLU A 179 -23.11 1.67 -12.76
CA GLU A 179 -23.14 3.03 -12.21
C GLU A 179 -21.98 3.86 -12.76
N LEU A 180 -20.79 3.26 -12.92
CA LEU A 180 -19.64 3.91 -13.54
C LEU A 180 -19.96 4.41 -14.96
N ASP A 181 -20.62 3.57 -15.76
CA ASP A 181 -21.01 3.91 -17.13
C ASP A 181 -21.97 5.10 -17.15
N LEU A 182 -22.97 5.09 -16.24
CA LEU A 182 -23.95 6.19 -16.10
C LEU A 182 -23.30 7.52 -15.69
N ILE A 183 -22.41 7.52 -14.71
CA ILE A 183 -21.73 8.76 -14.29
C ILE A 183 -20.74 9.24 -15.34
N THR A 184 -20.07 8.33 -16.05
CA THR A 184 -19.12 8.66 -17.11
C THR A 184 -19.84 9.35 -18.27
N GLN A 185 -20.98 8.81 -18.70
CA GLN A 185 -21.78 9.43 -19.76
C GLN A 185 -22.23 10.84 -19.35
N LYS A 186 -22.75 11.02 -18.14
CA LYS A 186 -23.15 12.33 -17.62
C LYS A 186 -22.01 13.34 -17.58
N THR A 187 -20.80 12.91 -17.22
CA THR A 187 -19.61 13.78 -17.18
C THR A 187 -19.15 14.17 -18.59
N ILE A 188 -19.25 13.26 -19.57
CA ILE A 188 -18.98 13.55 -20.99
C ILE A 188 -19.98 14.59 -21.52
N ASP A 189 -21.29 14.40 -21.27
CA ASP A 189 -22.35 15.28 -21.75
C ASP A 189 -22.22 16.71 -21.19
N LYS A 190 -21.66 16.86 -19.99
CA LYS A 190 -21.42 18.16 -19.34
C LYS A 190 -20.19 18.91 -19.88
N ASN A 191 -19.44 18.35 -20.83
CA ASN A 191 -18.25 18.94 -21.42
C ASN A 191 -17.24 19.44 -20.37
N THR A 192 -17.06 18.69 -19.28
CA THR A 192 -16.24 19.07 -18.11
C THR A 192 -14.72 18.93 -18.37
N SER A 193 -14.31 18.62 -19.61
CA SER A 193 -12.95 18.21 -19.99
C SER A 193 -11.87 19.23 -19.64
N ASP A 194 -12.13 20.52 -19.77
CA ASP A 194 -11.06 21.52 -19.75
C ASP A 194 -10.67 21.97 -18.34
N LYS A 195 -11.59 21.87 -17.35
CA LYS A 195 -11.37 22.44 -16.01
C LYS A 195 -10.61 21.51 -15.05
N LYS A 196 -10.75 20.18 -15.18
CA LYS A 196 -10.05 19.19 -14.33
C LYS A 196 -8.88 18.48 -15.04
N TYR A 197 -8.57 18.82 -16.28
CA TYR A 197 -7.54 18.13 -17.08
C TYR A 197 -6.18 17.97 -16.37
N ASN A 198 -5.69 19.04 -15.73
CA ASN A 198 -4.42 19.00 -14.98
C ASN A 198 -4.50 18.06 -13.77
N GLN A 199 -5.64 18.04 -13.06
CA GLN A 199 -5.84 17.17 -11.90
C GLN A 199 -5.96 15.70 -12.33
N LEU A 200 -6.65 15.45 -13.44
CA LEU A 200 -6.75 14.14 -14.08
C LEU A 200 -5.36 13.61 -14.47
N ASN A 201 -4.47 14.46 -14.99
CA ASN A 201 -3.10 14.06 -15.31
C ASN A 201 -2.29 13.69 -14.06
N TYR A 202 -2.44 14.43 -12.96
CA TYR A 202 -1.81 14.05 -11.69
C TYR A 202 -2.33 12.70 -11.18
N LEU A 203 -3.65 12.49 -11.21
CA LEU A 203 -4.26 11.23 -10.79
C LEU A 203 -3.83 10.07 -11.68
N TRP A 204 -3.85 10.25 -13.00
CA TRP A 204 -3.36 9.26 -13.97
C TRP A 204 -1.89 8.90 -13.71
N ASN A 205 -1.05 9.90 -13.47
CA ASN A 205 0.36 9.67 -13.11
C ASN A 205 0.49 8.88 -11.80
N ILE A 206 -0.32 9.17 -10.78
CA ILE A 206 -0.36 8.36 -9.56
C ILE A 206 -0.73 6.91 -9.89
N CYS A 207 -1.81 6.69 -10.65
CA CYS A 207 -2.24 5.35 -11.01
C CYS A 207 -1.15 4.54 -11.71
N VAL A 208 -0.47 5.14 -12.68
CA VAL A 208 0.45 4.42 -13.56
C VAL A 208 1.87 4.32 -12.98
N ASN A 209 2.35 5.38 -12.32
CA ASN A 209 3.76 5.48 -11.92
C ASN A 209 3.98 5.33 -10.41
N VAL A 210 2.93 5.47 -9.59
CA VAL A 210 3.02 5.38 -8.12
C VAL A 210 2.36 4.12 -7.59
N LEU A 211 1.13 3.81 -7.99
CA LEU A 211 0.38 2.68 -7.44
C LEU A 211 0.89 1.34 -8.00
N THR A 212 1.38 0.50 -7.11
CA THR A 212 1.93 -0.82 -7.45
C THR A 212 0.79 -1.76 -7.83
N GLY A 213 1.03 -2.57 -8.86
CA GLY A 213 0.05 -3.54 -9.36
C GLY A 213 -0.95 -2.98 -10.37
N ILE A 214 -0.83 -1.70 -10.75
CA ILE A 214 -1.62 -1.13 -11.83
C ILE A 214 -0.84 -1.20 -13.14
N TYR A 215 -1.51 -1.60 -14.21
CA TYR A 215 -0.96 -1.74 -15.55
C TYR A 215 -1.85 -1.01 -16.56
N ILE A 216 -1.25 -0.62 -17.68
CA ILE A 216 -1.97 -0.12 -18.85
C ILE A 216 -2.14 -1.29 -19.82
N ASN A 217 -3.38 -1.57 -20.24
CA ASN A 217 -3.67 -2.58 -21.25
C ASN A 217 -3.53 -2.03 -22.68
N ASP A 218 -3.70 -2.89 -23.69
CA ASP A 218 -3.58 -2.51 -25.12
C ASP A 218 -4.59 -1.44 -25.56
N LYS A 219 -5.66 -1.23 -24.78
CA LYS A 219 -6.69 -0.20 -25.01
C LYS A 219 -6.39 1.12 -24.28
N ASN A 220 -5.21 1.25 -23.68
CA ASN A 220 -4.81 2.42 -22.89
C ASN A 220 -5.72 2.65 -21.65
N GLU A 221 -6.22 1.57 -21.06
CA GLU A 221 -7.00 1.57 -19.83
C GLU A 221 -6.13 1.06 -18.67
N ILE A 222 -6.37 1.58 -17.46
CA ILE A 222 -5.70 1.08 -16.26
C ILE A 222 -6.44 -0.12 -15.68
N THR A 223 -5.69 -1.12 -15.21
CA THR A 223 -6.22 -2.34 -14.61
C THR A 223 -5.27 -2.90 -13.55
N LEU A 224 -5.82 -3.69 -12.61
CA LEU A 224 -5.04 -4.49 -11.66
C LEU A 224 -4.57 -5.83 -12.25
N GLU A 225 -5.00 -6.17 -13.48
CA GLU A 225 -4.73 -7.47 -14.10
C GLU A 225 -3.34 -7.53 -14.78
N LYS A 226 -2.42 -8.31 -14.20
CA LYS A 226 -1.36 -9.03 -14.97
C LYS A 226 -1.46 -10.55 -14.85
N GLN A 227 -2.33 -11.05 -13.99
CA GLN A 227 -2.52 -12.46 -13.73
C GLN A 227 -4.00 -12.73 -13.92
N LYS A 228 -4.35 -13.71 -14.77
CA LYS A 228 -5.54 -14.52 -14.52
C LYS A 228 -5.40 -14.97 -13.07
N ILE A 229 -6.09 -14.30 -12.16
CA ILE A 229 -6.37 -14.83 -10.82
C ILE A 229 -7.18 -16.07 -11.15
N THR A 230 -6.47 -17.18 -11.33
CA THR A 230 -7.03 -18.51 -11.51
C THR A 230 -7.56 -18.84 -10.14
N ASP A 231 -8.83 -18.49 -9.91
CA ASP A 231 -9.70 -19.01 -8.86
C ASP A 231 -9.01 -19.32 -7.53
N SER A 232 -8.18 -18.40 -7.03
CA SER A 232 -7.98 -18.34 -5.59
C SER A 232 -9.19 -17.58 -5.08
N GLU A 233 -10.19 -18.33 -4.61
CA GLU A 233 -11.31 -17.86 -3.82
C GLU A 233 -10.94 -16.56 -3.12
N VAL A 234 -11.68 -15.47 -3.38
CA VAL A 234 -11.56 -14.25 -2.59
C VAL A 234 -11.78 -14.70 -1.15
N THR A 235 -10.69 -14.85 -0.40
CA THR A 235 -10.75 -15.34 0.97
C THR A 235 -11.48 -14.27 1.76
N LYS A 236 -12.72 -14.57 2.16
CA LYS A 236 -13.59 -13.64 2.86
C LYS A 236 -12.80 -12.97 4.01
N GLY A 237 -12.77 -11.64 4.00
CA GLY A 237 -12.15 -10.84 5.05
C GLY A 237 -10.74 -10.32 4.77
N ARG A 238 -10.10 -10.65 3.63
CA ARG A 238 -8.81 -10.05 3.26
C ARG A 238 -8.98 -8.83 2.36
N ASP A 239 -8.22 -7.78 2.62
CA ASP A 239 -8.11 -6.64 1.70
C ASP A 239 -7.35 -7.08 0.43
N PRO A 240 -7.99 -7.07 -0.76
CA PRO A 240 -7.37 -7.64 -1.95
C PRO A 240 -6.17 -6.82 -2.46
N TYR A 241 -6.14 -5.50 -2.21
CA TYR A 241 -5.03 -4.67 -2.66
C TYR A 241 -3.82 -4.86 -1.74
N LYS A 242 -4.03 -4.90 -0.43
CA LYS A 242 -2.93 -5.23 0.50
C LYS A 242 -2.39 -6.63 0.26
N GLN A 243 -3.24 -7.60 -0.07
CA GLN A 243 -2.81 -8.95 -0.48
C GLN A 243 -1.97 -8.92 -1.77
N LEU A 244 -2.32 -8.07 -2.74
CA LEU A 244 -1.51 -7.85 -3.94
C LEU A 244 -0.12 -7.29 -3.59
N LEU A 245 -0.06 -6.27 -2.73
CA LEU A 245 1.21 -5.67 -2.29
C LEU A 245 2.09 -6.67 -1.54
N TYR A 246 1.50 -7.46 -0.64
CA TYR A 246 2.19 -8.54 0.06
C TYR A 246 2.78 -9.59 -0.90
N LYS A 247 2.01 -10.01 -1.92
CA LYS A 247 2.51 -10.92 -2.96
C LYS A 247 3.64 -10.29 -3.79
N PHE A 248 3.52 -9.00 -4.10
CA PHE A 248 4.55 -8.25 -4.83
C PHE A 248 5.88 -8.22 -4.07
N ASP A 249 5.86 -8.08 -2.74
CA ASP A 249 7.08 -8.12 -1.93
C ASP A 249 7.81 -9.45 -2.02
N LEU A 250 7.09 -10.56 -1.87
CA LEU A 250 7.69 -11.90 -1.93
C LEU A 250 8.27 -12.19 -3.32
N PHE A 251 7.58 -11.73 -4.38
CA PHE A 251 8.10 -11.81 -5.74
C PHE A 251 9.36 -10.97 -5.94
N ASN A 252 9.39 -9.75 -5.43
CA ASN A 252 10.58 -8.90 -5.51
C ASN A 252 11.73 -9.45 -4.67
N GLU A 253 11.46 -9.98 -3.48
CA GLU A 253 12.46 -10.65 -2.64
C GLU A 253 13.07 -11.83 -3.41
N SER A 254 12.25 -12.68 -4.03
CA SER A 254 12.76 -13.75 -4.91
C SER A 254 13.63 -13.21 -6.04
N LYS A 255 13.14 -12.19 -6.74
CA LYS A 255 13.82 -11.62 -7.92
C LYS A 255 15.17 -11.01 -7.53
N ILE A 256 15.25 -10.31 -6.41
CA ILE A 256 16.50 -9.72 -5.92
C ILE A 256 17.49 -10.81 -5.51
N VAL A 257 17.00 -11.85 -4.83
CA VAL A 257 17.86 -12.92 -4.28
C VAL A 257 18.35 -13.90 -5.34
N ASN A 258 17.53 -14.22 -6.36
CA ASN A 258 17.83 -15.26 -7.36
C ASN A 258 17.85 -14.78 -8.82
N ASN A 259 17.60 -13.50 -9.07
CA ASN A 259 17.41 -12.94 -10.42
C ASN A 259 16.22 -13.54 -11.21
N ASP A 260 15.33 -14.28 -10.54
CA ASP A 260 14.05 -14.79 -11.07
C ASP A 260 13.04 -15.02 -9.93
N ILE A 261 11.76 -15.23 -10.28
CA ILE A 261 10.69 -15.54 -9.34
C ILE A 261 10.57 -17.06 -9.17
N VAL A 262 10.99 -17.58 -8.03
CA VAL A 262 11.12 -19.02 -7.74
C VAL A 262 10.59 -19.37 -6.35
N CYS A 263 10.23 -20.64 -6.15
CA CYS A 263 9.89 -21.19 -4.84
C CYS A 263 11.08 -21.08 -3.87
N PHE A 264 10.87 -20.57 -2.66
CA PHE A 264 11.91 -20.33 -1.66
C PHE A 264 12.59 -21.60 -1.13
N VAL A 265 11.91 -22.76 -1.27
CA VAL A 265 12.40 -24.07 -0.81
C VAL A 265 12.99 -24.88 -1.96
N GLU A 266 12.33 -24.87 -3.11
CA GLU A 266 12.71 -25.73 -4.24
C GLU A 266 13.67 -25.06 -5.21
N ASN A 267 13.78 -23.72 -5.17
CA ASN A 267 14.52 -22.90 -6.12
C ASN A 267 14.11 -23.17 -7.58
N LEU A 268 12.82 -23.45 -7.79
CA LEU A 268 12.22 -23.72 -9.09
C LEU A 268 11.19 -22.66 -9.45
N LYS A 269 11.12 -22.35 -10.73
CA LYS A 269 10.08 -21.51 -11.32
C LYS A 269 8.83 -22.36 -11.52
N TYR A 270 7.69 -21.88 -11.03
CA TYR A 270 6.39 -22.51 -11.27
C TYR A 270 5.49 -21.54 -12.04
N PRO A 271 4.53 -22.06 -12.84
CA PRO A 271 3.52 -21.21 -13.49
C PRO A 271 2.68 -20.39 -12.49
N SER A 272 2.56 -20.89 -11.25
CA SER A 272 1.92 -20.18 -10.15
C SER A 272 2.62 -20.54 -8.85
N LEU A 273 2.90 -19.51 -8.04
CA LEU A 273 3.47 -19.62 -6.71
C LEU A 273 2.49 -19.01 -5.71
N ILE A 274 2.43 -19.60 -4.53
CA ILE A 274 1.57 -19.16 -3.43
C ILE A 274 2.39 -18.31 -2.47
N ALA A 275 1.85 -17.13 -2.14
CA ALA A 275 2.33 -16.29 -1.07
C ALA A 275 1.75 -16.80 0.26
N SER A 276 2.39 -17.85 0.79
CA SER A 276 1.93 -18.60 1.97
C SER A 276 2.24 -17.83 3.24
N HIS A 277 1.26 -17.66 4.13
CA HIS A 277 1.45 -17.03 5.43
C HIS A 277 2.11 -18.01 6.40
N ILE A 278 3.10 -17.55 7.18
CA ILE A 278 3.78 -18.37 8.19
C ILE A 278 2.92 -18.45 9.46
N LYS A 279 2.59 -17.30 10.04
CA LYS A 279 1.53 -17.18 11.04
C LYS A 279 0.20 -17.07 10.28
N PRO A 280 -0.76 -17.98 10.46
CA PRO A 280 -2.00 -17.97 9.70
C PRO A 280 -2.74 -16.64 9.79
N PHE A 281 -3.33 -16.21 8.67
CA PHE A 281 -4.01 -14.90 8.56
C PHE A 281 -5.03 -14.66 9.68
N ILE A 282 -5.81 -15.68 10.06
CA ILE A 282 -6.85 -15.58 11.09
C ILE A 282 -6.30 -15.32 12.50
N SER A 283 -5.01 -15.58 12.73
CA SER A 283 -4.31 -15.35 14.00
C SER A 283 -3.47 -14.09 14.00
N CYS A 284 -3.43 -13.35 12.89
CA CYS A 284 -2.60 -12.16 12.72
C CYS A 284 -3.33 -10.88 13.15
N ASN A 285 -2.60 -9.96 13.76
CA ASN A 285 -3.01 -8.56 13.86
C ASN A 285 -2.89 -7.85 12.49
N GLU A 286 -3.43 -6.63 12.37
CA GLU A 286 -3.49 -5.89 11.09
C GLU A 286 -2.12 -5.68 10.42
N ILE A 287 -1.05 -5.54 11.20
CA ILE A 287 0.32 -5.35 10.68
C ILE A 287 0.88 -6.69 10.20
N GLU A 288 0.69 -7.76 10.98
CA GLU A 288 1.18 -9.10 10.65
C GLU A 288 0.51 -9.70 9.41
N GLN A 289 -0.73 -9.31 9.11
CA GLN A 289 -1.51 -9.82 7.97
C GLN A 289 -0.84 -9.54 6.61
N PHE A 290 -0.10 -8.44 6.50
CA PHE A 290 0.50 -7.99 5.24
C PHE A 290 2.01 -7.72 5.35
N ASP A 291 2.64 -8.19 6.43
CA ASP A 291 4.09 -8.19 6.57
C ASP A 291 4.70 -9.28 5.69
N TYR A 292 5.56 -8.92 4.73
CA TYR A 292 6.23 -9.88 3.86
C TYR A 292 7.15 -10.85 4.63
N ASN A 293 7.64 -10.48 5.82
CA ASN A 293 8.39 -11.41 6.68
C ASN A 293 7.50 -12.53 7.22
N ASN A 294 6.19 -12.31 7.32
CA ASN A 294 5.20 -13.34 7.64
C ASN A 294 4.83 -14.20 6.41
N GLY A 295 5.64 -14.17 5.35
CA GLY A 295 5.37 -14.85 4.10
C GLY A 295 6.50 -15.71 3.59
N LEU A 296 6.12 -16.79 2.89
CA LEU A 296 6.99 -17.64 2.09
C LEU A 296 6.41 -17.79 0.69
N LEU A 297 7.27 -17.72 -0.33
CA LEU A 297 6.86 -18.00 -1.70
C LEU A 297 7.05 -19.49 -2.01
N LEU A 298 5.95 -20.24 -2.10
CA LEU A 298 5.96 -21.70 -2.15
C LEU A 298 5.26 -22.23 -3.42
N SER A 299 5.64 -23.44 -3.85
CA SER A 299 4.84 -24.22 -4.80
C SER A 299 3.55 -24.70 -4.14
N LYS A 300 2.54 -25.06 -4.94
CA LYS A 300 1.24 -25.54 -4.42
C LYS A 300 1.38 -26.74 -3.47
N ASN A 301 2.28 -27.68 -3.79
CA ASN A 301 2.49 -28.87 -2.98
C ASN A 301 3.18 -28.52 -1.66
N MET A 302 4.18 -27.63 -1.69
CA MET A 302 4.90 -27.20 -0.50
C MET A 302 4.01 -26.38 0.43
N ASP A 303 3.23 -25.46 -0.14
CA ASP A 303 2.22 -24.68 0.58
C ASP A 303 1.20 -25.59 1.28
N TYR A 304 0.64 -26.57 0.57
CA TYR A 304 -0.31 -27.51 1.18
C TYR A 304 0.27 -28.24 2.38
N LEU A 305 1.50 -28.74 2.28
CA LEU A 305 2.17 -29.41 3.39
C LEU A 305 2.43 -28.47 4.56
N PHE A 306 2.85 -27.24 4.27
CA PHE A 306 3.19 -26.25 5.28
C PHE A 306 1.96 -25.71 6.01
N ASP A 307 0.98 -25.18 5.28
CA ASP A 307 -0.25 -24.57 5.84
C ASP A 307 -1.08 -25.57 6.64
N ASN A 308 -1.05 -26.85 6.25
CA ASN A 308 -1.71 -27.91 7.02
C ASN A 308 -0.85 -28.44 8.18
N GLY A 309 0.35 -27.93 8.42
CA GLY A 309 1.21 -28.36 9.52
C GLY A 309 1.79 -29.78 9.37
N TRP A 310 1.89 -30.30 8.14
CA TRP A 310 2.65 -31.54 7.86
C TRP A 310 4.17 -31.30 7.91
N ILE A 311 4.59 -30.08 7.56
CA ILE A 311 5.98 -29.65 7.64
C ILE A 311 6.12 -28.30 8.33
N SER A 312 7.31 -28.00 8.81
CA SER A 312 7.75 -26.67 9.22
C SER A 312 9.24 -26.49 8.92
N PHE A 313 9.85 -25.40 9.37
CA PHE A 313 11.28 -25.14 9.19
C PHE A 313 11.93 -24.82 10.54
N ASP A 314 13.12 -25.36 10.79
CA ASP A 314 13.95 -24.91 11.91
C ASP A 314 14.63 -23.57 11.61
N ASP A 315 15.38 -23.04 12.57
CA ASP A 315 16.02 -21.72 12.43
C ASP A 315 17.19 -21.72 11.42
N SER A 316 17.63 -22.90 10.96
CA SER A 316 18.60 -23.06 9.88
C SER A 316 17.94 -23.20 8.50
N GLY A 317 16.61 -23.25 8.45
CA GLY A 317 15.80 -23.48 7.26
C GLY A 317 15.64 -24.96 6.88
N LYS A 318 16.09 -25.90 7.71
CA LYS A 318 15.88 -27.33 7.45
C LYS A 318 14.42 -27.69 7.65
N ILE A 319 13.90 -28.53 6.76
CA ILE A 319 12.51 -29.00 6.84
C ILE A 319 12.34 -29.95 8.03
N ILE A 320 11.38 -29.65 8.88
CA ILE A 320 10.88 -30.52 9.96
C ILE A 320 9.62 -31.21 9.42
N CYS A 321 9.58 -32.54 9.41
CA CYS A 321 8.45 -33.30 8.91
C CYS A 321 7.67 -33.95 10.07
N ALA A 322 6.35 -34.02 9.97
CA ALA A 322 5.51 -34.78 10.91
C ALA A 322 5.90 -36.27 10.92
N LYS A 323 5.81 -36.92 12.09
CA LYS A 323 6.16 -38.34 12.29
C LYS A 323 5.43 -39.29 11.36
N ASN A 324 4.16 -39.05 11.07
CA ASN A 324 3.38 -39.96 10.23
C ASN A 324 3.44 -39.62 8.74
N LEU A 325 4.21 -38.61 8.32
CA LEU A 325 4.38 -38.31 6.89
C LEU A 325 5.10 -39.48 6.20
N ASP A 326 4.62 -39.85 5.01
CA ASP A 326 5.17 -40.94 4.18
C ASP A 326 6.70 -40.85 4.04
N SER A 327 7.36 -42.01 4.13
CA SER A 327 8.82 -42.08 4.16
C SER A 327 9.47 -41.61 2.85
N LYS A 328 8.88 -41.90 1.69
CA LYS A 328 9.40 -41.43 0.39
C LYS A 328 9.28 -39.92 0.28
N LEU A 329 8.19 -39.36 0.80
CA LEU A 329 8.02 -37.91 0.84
C LEU A 329 9.02 -37.25 1.79
N LYS A 330 9.30 -37.83 2.95
CA LYS A 330 10.36 -37.35 3.86
C LYS A 330 11.74 -37.36 3.21
N GLU A 331 12.07 -38.43 2.50
CA GLU A 331 13.34 -38.55 1.77
C GLU A 331 13.45 -37.50 0.65
N TYR A 332 12.37 -37.26 -0.08
CA TYR A 332 12.31 -36.17 -1.06
C TYR A 332 12.57 -34.80 -0.40
N LEU A 333 11.94 -34.54 0.75
CA LEU A 333 12.04 -33.28 1.48
C LEU A 333 13.39 -33.10 2.20
N SER A 334 14.07 -34.18 2.61
CA SER A 334 15.33 -34.07 3.34
C SER A 334 16.46 -33.43 2.54
N ASN A 335 16.37 -33.47 1.21
CA ASN A 335 17.31 -32.82 0.29
C ASN A 335 16.93 -31.37 -0.02
N LYS A 336 15.85 -30.85 0.57
CA LYS A 336 15.35 -29.48 0.39
C LYS A 336 15.51 -28.69 1.68
N LYS A 337 15.66 -27.38 1.54
CA LYS A 337 15.70 -26.45 2.68
C LYS A 337 15.19 -25.08 2.25
N LEU A 338 14.61 -24.36 3.19
CA LEU A 338 14.37 -22.93 3.03
C LEU A 338 15.74 -22.23 2.96
N ASN A 339 15.99 -21.51 1.88
CA ASN A 339 17.29 -20.86 1.68
C ASN A 339 17.55 -19.84 2.79
N SER A 340 18.75 -19.86 3.38
CA SER A 340 19.13 -18.98 4.49
C SER A 340 19.05 -17.50 4.13
N LYS A 341 19.13 -17.15 2.84
CA LYS A 341 18.94 -15.77 2.35
C LYS A 341 17.55 -15.21 2.65
N TYR A 342 16.55 -16.07 2.89
CA TYR A 342 15.20 -15.67 3.28
C TYR A 342 14.99 -15.65 4.79
N LEU A 343 15.94 -16.13 5.60
CA LEU A 343 15.75 -16.23 7.04
C LEU A 343 16.10 -14.90 7.74
N THR A 344 15.21 -13.91 7.61
CA THR A 344 15.30 -12.67 8.39
C THR A 344 14.95 -12.94 9.86
N GLN A 345 15.44 -12.12 10.77
CA GLN A 345 15.14 -12.25 12.21
C GLN A 345 13.63 -12.28 12.48
N LYS A 346 12.87 -11.38 11.83
CA LYS A 346 11.42 -11.32 11.97
C LYS A 346 10.71 -12.54 11.36
N ARG A 347 11.21 -13.07 10.24
CA ARG A 347 10.67 -14.30 9.65
C ARG A 347 10.90 -15.51 10.55
N LEU A 348 12.02 -15.57 11.26
CA LEU A 348 12.30 -16.61 12.26
C LEU A 348 11.30 -16.58 13.43
N GLU A 349 10.90 -15.38 13.90
CA GLU A 349 9.85 -15.24 14.93
C GLU A 349 8.51 -15.83 14.45
N TYR A 350 8.12 -15.56 13.20
CA TYR A 350 6.92 -16.18 12.62
C TYR A 350 7.08 -17.70 12.47
N LEU A 351 8.25 -18.19 12.03
CA LEU A 351 8.51 -19.63 11.91
C LEU A 351 8.44 -20.33 13.27
N GLN A 352 8.92 -19.68 14.33
CA GLN A 352 8.76 -20.17 15.69
C GLN A 352 7.27 -20.27 16.08
N TYR A 353 6.46 -19.26 15.75
CA TYR A 353 5.00 -19.35 15.94
C TYR A 353 4.42 -20.55 15.19
N HIS A 354 4.77 -20.74 13.92
CA HIS A 354 4.28 -21.85 13.11
C HIS A 354 4.65 -23.20 13.73
N ARG A 355 5.89 -23.40 14.17
CA ARG A 355 6.33 -24.63 14.86
C ARG A 355 5.53 -24.93 16.11
N ASN A 356 5.13 -23.89 16.86
CA ASN A 356 4.44 -24.04 18.13
C ASN A 356 2.91 -24.21 18.00
N ASN A 357 2.30 -23.67 16.93
CA ASN A 357 0.84 -23.53 16.85
C ASN A 357 0.21 -24.19 15.61
N VAL A 358 0.96 -24.39 14.53
CA VAL A 358 0.44 -24.91 13.25
C VAL A 358 0.99 -26.30 12.97
N PHE A 359 2.30 -26.48 13.11
CA PHE A 359 2.95 -27.76 12.92
C PHE A 359 2.38 -28.82 13.87
N ASN A 360 2.03 -29.97 13.33
CA ASN A 360 1.52 -31.08 14.11
C ASN A 360 2.37 -32.33 13.86
N ASP A 361 3.28 -32.58 14.79
CA ASP A 361 4.21 -33.72 14.73
C ASP A 361 3.46 -35.08 14.62
N ASN A 362 2.28 -35.19 15.24
CA ASN A 362 1.47 -36.41 15.26
C ASN A 362 0.30 -36.38 14.27
N LYS A 363 0.36 -35.52 13.23
CA LYS A 363 -0.72 -35.41 12.23
C LYS A 363 -1.01 -36.75 11.57
N LYS A 364 -2.28 -37.06 11.33
CA LYS A 364 -2.72 -38.33 10.73
C LYS A 364 -3.36 -38.08 9.36
N TYR A 365 -3.23 -39.04 8.46
CA TYR A 365 -3.99 -39.07 7.22
C TYR A 365 -5.50 -39.19 7.54
N LYS A 366 -6.34 -38.62 6.67
CA LYS A 366 -7.80 -38.58 6.84
C LYS A 366 -8.55 -39.67 6.06
N PHE A 367 -7.83 -40.58 5.41
CA PHE A 367 -8.37 -41.66 4.59
C PHE A 367 -7.94 -43.02 5.13
#